data_AF-A0A6J4GAI2-F1
#
_entry.id   AF-A0A6J4GAI2-F1
#
_cell.length_a   1.000
_cell.length_b   1.000
_cell.length_c   1.000
_cell.angle_alpha   90.00
_cell.angle_beta   90.00
_cell.angle_gamma   90.00
#
_symmetry.space_group_name_H-M   'P 1'
#
loop_
_entity.id
_entity.type
_entity.pdbx_description
1 polymer ?
#
loop_
_entity_poly.entity_id
_entity_poly.type
_entity_poly.pdbx_seq_one_letter_code
_entity_poly.pdbx_strand_id
1 'polypeptide(L)'
;MPICYNCGNDFPEENITREHIPAQNLFAGYGDEFKVNRLVVPACFDCNNQYSQIDQEIRDAIGVMNNNDDNQTELTRKSVKSIIRRKSWADRLFFAGDKVMAVDFSYDDLKKLHIKNFKGIFYNKYKKPLPKEFEVEIIAEGDEENEKLMGIGRLFYDYVIRENDFLVSGHEDIFMYNIRTMNRTDSDYLEDNGDIENCICVVAALIYHKNMCSIVIAAKKDFLEGVKKDRNKDLS
;
A
#
# COMPACT_ATOMS: atom_id res chain seq x y z
N MET A 1 -19.86 16.86 -10.14
CA MET A 1 -19.96 15.48 -9.61
C MET A 1 -18.59 15.09 -9.10
N PRO A 2 -18.44 14.65 -7.85
CA PRO A 2 -17.14 14.15 -7.38
C PRO A 2 -16.84 12.77 -7.98
N ILE A 3 -15.56 12.52 -8.23
CA ILE A 3 -15.05 11.25 -8.77
C ILE A 3 -14.55 10.39 -7.61
N CYS A 4 -14.98 9.13 -7.55
CA CYS A 4 -14.44 8.18 -6.58
C CYS A 4 -12.97 7.85 -6.89
N TYR A 5 -12.08 8.03 -5.92
CA TYR A 5 -10.64 7.80 -6.08
C TYR A 5 -10.29 6.37 -6.51
N ASN A 6 -11.11 5.39 -6.10
CA ASN A 6 -10.79 3.98 -6.27
C ASN A 6 -11.31 3.38 -7.58
N CYS A 7 -12.59 3.62 -7.91
CA CYS A 7 -13.23 3.09 -9.12
C CYS A 7 -13.21 4.07 -10.30
N GLY A 8 -12.93 5.35 -10.07
CA GLY A 8 -12.82 6.38 -11.11
C GLY A 8 -14.14 6.79 -11.76
N ASN A 9 -15.28 6.39 -11.20
CA ASN A 9 -16.60 6.81 -11.68
C ASN A 9 -17.07 8.08 -10.97
N ASP A 10 -17.90 8.86 -11.66
CA ASP A 10 -18.59 10.03 -11.12
C ASP A 10 -19.82 9.64 -10.30
N PHE A 11 -20.06 10.35 -9.21
CA PHE A 11 -21.26 10.18 -8.37
C PHE A 11 -21.89 11.53 -8.02
N PRO A 12 -23.19 11.55 -7.66
CA PRO A 12 -23.78 12.68 -6.94
C PRO A 12 -23.04 12.95 -5.62
N GLU A 13 -23.02 14.20 -5.18
CA GLU A 13 -22.26 14.62 -3.99
C GLU A 13 -22.75 13.92 -2.71
N GLU A 14 -24.05 13.70 -2.60
CA GLU A 14 -24.71 12.97 -1.53
C GLU A 14 -24.32 11.47 -1.43
N ASN A 15 -23.77 10.91 -2.51
CA ASN A 15 -23.35 9.51 -2.61
C ASN A 15 -21.83 9.32 -2.45
N ILE A 16 -21.11 10.40 -2.13
CA ILE A 16 -19.67 10.40 -1.92
C ILE A 16 -19.37 10.45 -0.42
N THR A 17 -18.55 9.51 0.02
CA THR A 17 -18.00 9.41 1.37
C THR A 17 -16.54 9.87 1.39
N ARG A 18 -15.97 9.91 2.60
CA ARG A 18 -14.59 10.31 2.86
C ARG A 18 -13.79 9.13 3.37
N GLU A 19 -12.86 8.63 2.56
CA GLU A 19 -11.97 7.53 2.93
C GLU A 19 -10.63 8.08 3.46
N HIS A 20 -10.12 7.50 4.54
CA HIS A 20 -8.82 7.87 5.09
C HIS A 20 -7.73 6.97 4.52
N ILE A 21 -6.58 7.55 4.18
CA ILE A 21 -5.43 6.83 3.62
C ILE A 21 -4.23 7.01 4.56
N PRO A 22 -3.78 5.98 5.30
CA PRO A 22 -4.38 4.65 5.37
C PRO A 22 -5.61 4.65 6.29
N ALA A 23 -6.26 3.48 6.39
CA ALA A 23 -7.46 3.28 7.19
C ALA A 23 -7.25 3.69 8.66
N GLN A 24 -8.29 4.25 9.27
CA GLN A 24 -8.21 4.81 10.63
C GLN A 24 -7.85 3.79 11.71
N ASN A 25 -8.11 2.51 11.46
CA ASN A 25 -7.84 1.43 12.41
C ASN A 25 -6.35 1.18 12.63
N LEU A 26 -5.47 1.65 11.74
CA LEU A 26 -4.01 1.62 11.92
C LEU A 26 -3.54 2.63 12.99
N PHE A 27 -4.35 3.64 13.31
CA PHE A 27 -4.04 4.63 14.35
C PHE A 27 -4.57 4.20 15.74
N ALA A 28 -4.96 2.94 15.90
CA ALA A 28 -5.55 2.47 17.15
C ALA A 28 -4.53 2.50 18.29
N GLY A 29 -4.84 3.23 19.38
CA GLY A 29 -3.96 3.36 20.54
C GLY A 29 -3.14 4.64 20.56
N TYR A 30 -2.93 5.25 19.39
CA TYR A 30 -2.21 6.51 19.27
C TYR A 30 -3.07 7.71 19.67
N GLY A 31 -2.41 8.72 20.24
CA GLY A 31 -2.99 10.02 20.56
C GLY A 31 -3.48 10.78 19.32
N ASP A 32 -4.19 11.88 19.54
CA ASP A 32 -4.77 12.67 18.44
C ASP A 32 -3.70 13.43 17.64
N GLU A 33 -2.56 13.71 18.27
CA GLU A 33 -1.37 14.27 17.64
C GLU A 33 -0.82 13.40 16.50
N PHE A 34 -1.04 12.08 16.54
CA PHE A 34 -0.64 11.16 15.48
C PHE A 34 -1.65 11.10 14.31
N LYS A 35 -2.82 11.73 14.45
CA LYS A 35 -3.92 11.67 13.49
C LYS A 35 -4.07 12.98 12.69
N VAL A 36 -3.17 13.93 12.91
CA VAL A 36 -3.14 15.23 12.23
C VAL A 36 -2.73 15.03 10.77
N ASN A 37 -3.27 15.83 9.84
CA ASN A 37 -2.91 15.78 8.42
C ASN A 37 -3.12 14.42 7.73
N ARG A 38 -4.00 13.56 8.24
CA ARG A 38 -4.38 12.33 7.52
C ARG A 38 -4.99 12.68 6.17
N LEU A 39 -4.50 12.02 5.14
CA LEU A 39 -5.06 12.10 3.80
C LEU A 39 -6.50 11.57 3.81
N VAL A 40 -7.37 12.34 3.17
CA VAL A 40 -8.76 11.99 2.98
C VAL A 40 -9.13 12.18 1.52
N VAL A 41 -9.69 11.15 0.91
CA VAL A 41 -10.04 11.12 -0.52
C VAL A 41 -11.52 10.79 -0.73
N PRO A 42 -12.15 11.29 -1.81
CA PRO A 42 -13.55 11.02 -2.10
C PRO A 42 -13.75 9.57 -2.57
N ALA A 43 -14.66 8.83 -1.94
CA ALA A 43 -14.98 7.45 -2.29
C ALA A 43 -16.49 7.28 -2.48
N CYS A 44 -16.93 6.38 -3.36
CA CYS A 44 -18.34 5.97 -3.34
C CYS A 44 -18.60 5.02 -2.16
N PHE A 45 -19.86 4.89 -1.75
CA PHE A 45 -20.27 4.01 -0.65
C PHE A 45 -19.72 2.58 -0.76
N ASP A 46 -19.80 1.97 -1.94
CA ASP A 46 -19.34 0.59 -2.16
C ASP A 46 -17.83 0.46 -1.97
N CYS A 47 -17.07 1.36 -2.58
CA CYS A 47 -15.60 1.39 -2.46
C CYS A 47 -15.15 1.67 -1.03
N ASN A 48 -15.90 2.45 -0.26
CA ASN A 48 -15.60 2.77 1.14
C ASN A 48 -15.86 1.58 2.07
N ASN A 49 -16.90 0.78 1.82
CA ASN A 49 -17.31 -0.31 2.72
C ASN A 49 -16.64 -1.65 2.42
N GLN A 50 -16.21 -1.90 1.18
CA GLN A 50 -15.67 -3.21 0.77
C GLN A 50 -14.35 -3.60 1.46
N TYR A 51 -13.60 -2.64 2.02
CA TYR A 51 -12.30 -2.90 2.62
C TYR A 51 -12.32 -3.14 4.12
N SER A 52 -13.46 -3.03 4.80
CA SER A 52 -13.52 -3.10 6.27
C SER A 52 -12.90 -4.36 6.87
N GLN A 53 -13.07 -5.52 6.22
CA GLN A 53 -12.45 -6.78 6.64
C GLN A 53 -10.95 -6.84 6.31
N ILE A 54 -10.56 -6.32 5.15
CA ILE A 54 -9.17 -6.27 4.67
C ILE A 54 -8.33 -5.31 5.53
N ASP A 55 -8.88 -4.15 5.88
CA ASP A 55 -8.25 -3.18 6.78
C ASP A 55 -7.96 -3.83 8.14
N GLN A 56 -8.82 -4.74 8.62
CA GLN A 56 -8.59 -5.48 9.86
C GLN A 56 -7.45 -6.49 9.74
N GLU A 57 -7.31 -7.19 8.60
CA GLU A 57 -6.19 -8.12 8.36
C GLU A 57 -4.84 -7.43 8.49
N ILE A 58 -4.65 -6.27 7.85
CA ILE A 58 -3.35 -5.59 7.94
C ILE A 58 -3.08 -5.04 9.35
N ARG A 59 -4.09 -4.52 10.05
CA ARG A 59 -3.93 -4.10 11.46
C ARG A 59 -3.48 -5.29 12.30
N ASP A 60 -4.08 -6.45 12.05
CA ASP A 60 -3.75 -7.67 12.76
C ASP A 60 -2.30 -8.10 12.47
N ALA A 61 -1.85 -8.03 11.21
CA ALA A 61 -0.47 -8.28 10.80
C ALA A 61 0.52 -7.31 11.47
N ILE A 62 0.29 -6.00 11.34
CA ILE A 62 1.12 -4.95 11.96
C ILE A 62 1.20 -5.14 13.48
N GLY A 63 0.08 -5.42 14.13
CA GLY A 63 0.04 -5.58 15.58
C GLY A 63 0.81 -6.80 16.10
N VAL A 64 0.92 -7.85 15.29
CA VAL A 64 1.74 -9.03 15.59
C VAL A 64 3.22 -8.76 15.28
N MET A 65 3.53 -7.94 14.29
CA MET A 65 4.89 -7.49 13.94
C MET A 65 5.45 -6.42 14.89
N ASN A 66 4.73 -6.05 15.97
CA ASN A 66 5.18 -5.06 16.92
C ASN A 66 6.44 -5.53 17.67
N ASN A 67 7.53 -4.76 17.55
CA ASN A 67 8.82 -5.03 18.19
C ASN A 67 8.95 -4.34 19.57
N ASN A 68 7.94 -4.49 20.44
CA ASN A 68 7.85 -3.86 21.76
C ASN A 68 7.83 -2.31 21.74
N ASP A 69 7.19 -1.72 20.73
CA ASP A 69 6.84 -0.30 20.75
C ASP A 69 5.65 -0.08 21.69
N ASP A 70 5.89 0.63 22.81
CA ASP A 70 4.88 0.95 23.81
C ASP A 70 3.67 1.67 23.19
N ASN A 71 3.89 2.51 22.16
CA ASN A 71 2.83 3.23 21.45
C ASN A 71 1.91 2.29 20.66
N GLN A 72 2.37 1.07 20.35
CA GLN A 72 1.62 0.06 19.61
C GLN A 72 0.96 -0.99 20.50
N THR A 73 1.10 -0.91 21.84
CA THR A 73 0.53 -1.88 22.78
C THR A 73 -0.97 -2.11 22.57
N GLU A 74 -1.74 -1.04 22.40
CA GLU A 74 -3.18 -1.13 22.18
C GLU A 74 -3.53 -1.70 20.79
N LEU A 75 -2.71 -1.38 19.77
CA LEU A 75 -2.84 -1.96 18.44
C LEU A 75 -2.61 -3.48 18.51
N THR A 76 -1.51 -3.93 19.12
CA THR A 76 -1.21 -5.35 19.38
C THR A 76 -2.34 -6.04 20.14
N ARG A 77 -2.85 -5.42 21.22
CA ARG A 77 -3.96 -5.98 22.00
C ARG A 77 -5.22 -6.18 21.17
N LYS A 78 -5.58 -5.20 20.32
CA LYS A 78 -6.73 -5.32 19.40
C LYS A 78 -6.50 -6.40 18.36
N SER A 79 -5.28 -6.51 17.84
CA SER A 79 -4.90 -7.52 16.85
C SER A 79 -5.01 -8.94 17.40
N VAL A 80 -4.40 -9.22 18.55
CA VAL A 80 -4.51 -10.54 19.22
C VAL A 80 -5.97 -10.90 19.51
N LYS A 81 -6.74 -9.94 20.03
CA LYS A 81 -8.17 -10.15 20.34
C LYS A 81 -8.99 -10.41 19.08
N SER A 82 -8.68 -9.74 17.96
CA SER A 82 -9.33 -9.93 16.67
C SER A 82 -9.07 -11.34 16.12
N ILE A 83 -7.80 -11.77 16.12
CA ILE A 83 -7.39 -13.10 15.66
C ILE A 83 -8.13 -14.19 16.44
N ILE A 84 -8.07 -14.17 17.78
CA ILE A 84 -8.67 -15.21 18.65
C ILE A 84 -10.20 -15.29 18.52
N ARG A 85 -10.87 -14.19 18.20
CA ARG A 85 -12.35 -14.15 18.09
C ARG A 85 -12.90 -14.82 16.83
N ARG A 86 -12.06 -15.10 15.83
CA ARG A 86 -12.51 -15.76 14.60
C ARG A 86 -12.73 -17.25 14.86
N LYS A 87 -13.78 -17.83 14.26
CA LYS A 87 -14.11 -19.26 14.47
C LYS A 87 -12.97 -20.22 14.09
N SER A 88 -12.16 -19.87 13.09
CA SER A 88 -11.04 -20.63 12.57
C SER A 88 -9.67 -20.07 12.98
N TRP A 89 -9.59 -19.38 14.12
CA TRP A 89 -8.34 -18.74 14.55
C TRP A 89 -7.17 -19.72 14.70
N ALA A 90 -7.45 -20.95 15.16
CA ALA A 90 -6.45 -21.99 15.35
C ALA A 90 -5.76 -22.38 14.03
N ASP A 91 -6.49 -22.36 12.90
CA ASP A 91 -5.96 -22.70 11.59
C ASP A 91 -4.92 -21.68 11.08
N ARG A 92 -4.91 -20.49 11.68
CA ARG A 92 -3.98 -19.40 11.33
C ARG A 92 -2.75 -19.38 12.21
N LEU A 93 -2.66 -20.22 13.26
CA LEU A 93 -1.56 -20.18 14.20
C LEU A 93 -0.63 -21.37 13.97
N PHE A 94 0.66 -21.06 13.83
CA PHE A 94 1.71 -22.07 13.79
C PHE A 94 2.36 -22.16 15.16
N PHE A 95 2.39 -23.39 15.71
CA PHE A 95 2.91 -23.66 17.04
C PHE A 95 4.26 -24.40 16.97
N ALA A 96 5.19 -24.05 17.85
CA ALA A 96 6.32 -24.90 18.22
C ALA A 96 6.17 -25.32 19.69
N GLY A 97 5.65 -26.53 19.91
CA GLY A 97 5.19 -26.96 21.23
C GLY A 97 3.97 -26.13 21.66
N ASP A 98 4.00 -25.60 22.89
CA ASP A 98 2.91 -24.79 23.44
C ASP A 98 3.01 -23.30 23.10
N LYS A 99 3.97 -22.90 22.26
CA LYS A 99 4.21 -21.50 21.88
C LYS A 99 3.74 -21.23 20.46
N VAL A 100 2.96 -20.17 20.29
CA VAL A 100 2.65 -19.59 18.98
C VAL A 100 3.94 -18.98 18.42
N MET A 101 4.36 -19.44 17.26
CA MET A 101 5.58 -18.98 16.57
C MET A 101 5.28 -18.07 15.38
N ALA A 102 4.15 -18.29 14.70
CA ALA A 102 3.75 -17.47 13.56
C ALA A 102 2.22 -17.41 13.43
N VAL A 103 1.76 -16.38 12.72
CA VAL A 103 0.35 -16.16 12.38
C VAL A 103 0.25 -16.01 10.86
N ASP A 104 -0.66 -16.76 10.25
CA ASP A 104 -0.95 -16.70 8.82
C ASP A 104 -1.87 -15.52 8.48
N PHE A 105 -1.56 -14.83 7.39
CA PHE A 105 -2.32 -13.69 6.88
C PHE A 105 -2.57 -13.86 5.38
N SER A 106 -3.73 -13.37 4.90
CA SER A 106 -4.05 -13.44 3.47
C SER A 106 -3.20 -12.44 2.68
N TYR A 107 -2.27 -12.97 1.88
CA TYR A 107 -1.45 -12.18 0.98
C TYR A 107 -2.28 -11.39 -0.05
N ASP A 108 -3.36 -11.97 -0.57
CA ASP A 108 -4.28 -11.27 -1.49
C ASP A 108 -4.96 -10.06 -0.84
N ASP A 109 -5.31 -10.16 0.44
CA ASP A 109 -5.92 -9.05 1.17
C ASP A 109 -4.90 -7.95 1.46
N LEU A 110 -3.66 -8.32 1.82
CA LEU A 110 -2.54 -7.36 1.91
C LEU A 110 -2.36 -6.61 0.59
N LYS A 111 -2.31 -7.34 -0.54
CA LYS A 111 -2.21 -6.75 -1.88
C LYS A 111 -3.32 -5.73 -2.15
N LYS A 112 -4.58 -6.11 -1.95
CA LYS A 112 -5.73 -5.21 -2.17
C LYS A 112 -5.61 -3.91 -1.39
N LEU A 113 -5.06 -3.97 -0.17
CA LEU A 113 -4.85 -2.80 0.66
C LEU A 113 -3.71 -1.90 0.13
N HIS A 114 -2.58 -2.47 -0.27
CA HIS A 114 -1.51 -1.69 -0.88
C HIS A 114 -2.01 -0.96 -2.14
N ILE A 115 -2.83 -1.61 -2.97
CA ILE A 115 -3.50 -0.97 -4.13
C ILE A 115 -4.43 0.16 -3.67
N LYS A 116 -5.27 -0.09 -2.67
CA LYS A 116 -6.21 0.91 -2.12
C LYS A 116 -5.46 2.17 -1.68
N ASN A 117 -4.43 2.00 -0.85
CA ASN A 117 -3.66 3.11 -0.31
C ASN A 117 -2.85 3.81 -1.41
N PHE A 118 -2.26 3.06 -2.34
CA PHE A 118 -1.59 3.60 -3.52
C PHE A 118 -2.52 4.50 -4.34
N LYS A 119 -3.72 4.03 -4.70
CA LYS A 119 -4.71 4.84 -5.43
C LYS A 119 -5.11 6.08 -4.65
N GLY A 120 -5.20 5.98 -3.32
CA GLY A 120 -5.47 7.10 -2.43
C GLY A 120 -4.39 8.19 -2.50
N ILE A 121 -3.12 7.82 -2.34
CA ILE A 121 -2.01 8.78 -2.42
C ILE A 121 -1.83 9.34 -3.84
N PHE A 122 -2.08 8.52 -4.87
CA PHE A 122 -2.09 8.93 -6.27
C PHE A 122 -3.13 10.02 -6.51
N TYR A 123 -4.39 9.75 -6.12
CA TYR A 123 -5.47 10.72 -6.25
C TYR A 123 -5.17 11.99 -5.46
N ASN A 124 -4.58 11.87 -4.26
CA ASN A 124 -4.21 13.04 -3.49
C ASN A 124 -3.17 13.92 -4.21
N LYS A 125 -2.15 13.33 -4.85
CA LYS A 125 -1.11 14.09 -5.57
C LYS A 125 -1.62 14.67 -6.89
N TYR A 126 -2.33 13.87 -7.69
CA TYR A 126 -2.67 14.22 -9.08
C TYR A 126 -4.12 14.66 -9.31
N LYS A 127 -4.97 14.56 -8.28
CA LYS A 127 -6.40 14.92 -8.30
C LYS A 127 -7.20 14.23 -9.41
N LYS A 128 -6.73 13.08 -9.86
CA LYS A 128 -7.35 12.19 -10.85
C LYS A 128 -7.26 10.74 -10.37
N PRO A 129 -8.22 9.87 -10.70
CA PRO A 129 -8.10 8.43 -10.42
C PRO A 129 -6.97 7.83 -11.27
N LEU A 130 -6.43 6.70 -10.82
CA LEU A 130 -5.45 5.93 -11.60
C LEU A 130 -6.05 5.58 -12.98
N PRO A 131 -5.33 5.79 -14.09
CA PRO A 131 -5.83 5.45 -15.42
C PRO A 131 -6.17 3.96 -15.54
N LYS A 132 -7.26 3.63 -16.24
CA LYS A 132 -7.81 2.26 -16.31
C LYS A 132 -6.92 1.30 -17.10
N GLU A 133 -6.06 1.83 -17.96
CA GLU A 133 -5.09 1.11 -18.77
C GLU A 133 -3.81 0.73 -18.01
N PHE A 134 -3.67 1.17 -16.75
CA PHE A 134 -2.54 0.81 -15.91
C PHE A 134 -2.83 -0.52 -15.19
N GLU A 135 -1.91 -1.47 -15.32
CA GLU A 135 -1.88 -2.67 -14.48
C GLU A 135 -1.05 -2.37 -13.24
N VAL A 136 -1.50 -2.87 -12.08
CA VAL A 136 -0.82 -2.66 -10.80
C VAL A 136 -0.17 -3.95 -10.35
N GLU A 137 1.15 -3.89 -10.16
CA GLU A 137 1.96 -4.94 -9.52
C GLU A 137 2.39 -4.46 -8.14
N ILE A 138 2.48 -5.39 -7.19
CA ILE A 138 2.91 -5.11 -5.83
C ILE A 138 4.01 -6.07 -5.46
N ILE A 139 5.03 -5.52 -4.83
CA ILE A 139 6.15 -6.24 -4.25
C ILE A 139 6.12 -5.90 -2.76
N ALA A 140 5.83 -6.89 -1.94
CA ALA A 140 5.62 -6.72 -0.50
C ALA A 140 6.13 -7.94 0.27
N GLU A 141 5.89 -7.94 1.59
CA GLU A 141 6.18 -9.09 2.44
C GLU A 141 5.45 -10.35 1.91
N GLY A 142 6.20 -11.44 1.78
CA GLY A 142 5.76 -12.69 1.14
C GLY A 142 6.31 -12.92 -0.27
N ASP A 143 6.96 -11.92 -0.88
CA ASP A 143 7.61 -12.04 -2.20
C ASP A 143 9.10 -12.42 -2.12
N GLU A 144 9.63 -12.69 -0.93
CA GLU A 144 11.08 -12.82 -0.69
C GLU A 144 11.72 -13.99 -1.45
N GLU A 145 10.95 -15.06 -1.72
CA GLU A 145 11.43 -16.21 -2.47
C GLU A 145 11.56 -15.93 -3.99
N ASN A 146 10.97 -14.84 -4.47
CA ASN A 146 11.05 -14.44 -5.87
C ASN A 146 12.16 -13.40 -6.08
N GLU A 147 13.41 -13.87 -6.13
CA GLU A 147 14.61 -13.02 -6.30
C GLU A 147 14.48 -12.03 -7.47
N LYS A 148 13.83 -12.44 -8.56
CA LYS A 148 13.61 -11.60 -9.74
C LYS A 148 12.68 -10.44 -9.41
N LEU A 149 11.57 -10.71 -8.74
CA LEU A 149 10.62 -9.69 -8.31
C LEU A 149 11.27 -8.75 -7.29
N MET A 150 12.04 -9.29 -6.34
CA MET A 150 12.78 -8.50 -5.36
C MET A 150 13.84 -7.59 -6.00
N GLY A 151 14.54 -8.05 -7.04
CA GLY A 151 15.47 -7.23 -7.81
C GLY A 151 14.79 -6.07 -8.53
N ILE A 152 13.61 -6.31 -9.11
CA ILE A 152 12.77 -5.27 -9.70
C ILE A 152 12.31 -4.28 -8.62
N GLY A 153 11.86 -4.78 -7.47
CA GLY A 153 11.42 -3.98 -6.33
C GLY A 153 12.51 -3.04 -5.84
N ARG A 154 13.76 -3.52 -5.71
CA ARG A 154 14.89 -2.69 -5.31
C ARG A 154 15.19 -1.56 -6.30
N LEU A 155 15.18 -1.85 -7.60
CA LEU A 155 15.42 -0.84 -8.63
C LEU A 155 14.37 0.28 -8.56
N PHE A 156 13.10 -0.07 -8.36
CA PHE A 156 12.01 0.89 -8.24
C PHE A 156 12.00 1.62 -6.89
N TYR A 157 12.40 0.95 -5.81
CA TYR A 157 12.62 1.58 -4.51
C TYR A 157 13.69 2.67 -4.63
N ASP A 158 14.88 2.34 -5.14
CA ASP A 158 15.98 3.30 -5.30
C ASP A 158 15.58 4.50 -6.19
N TYR A 159 14.73 4.25 -7.20
CA TYR A 159 14.16 5.33 -8.02
C TYR A 159 13.24 6.25 -7.22
N VAL A 160 12.27 5.69 -6.47
CA VAL A 160 11.27 6.49 -5.77
C VAL A 160 11.87 7.24 -4.57
N ILE A 161 12.93 6.70 -3.94
CA ILE A 161 13.57 7.29 -2.76
C ILE A 161 14.80 8.15 -3.06
N ARG A 162 15.13 8.42 -4.33
CA ARG A 162 16.38 9.11 -4.73
C ARG A 162 16.67 10.43 -3.98
N GLU A 163 15.64 11.18 -3.60
CA GLU A 163 15.77 12.44 -2.85
C GLU A 163 15.32 12.33 -1.38
N ASN A 164 14.93 11.13 -0.93
CA ASN A 164 14.45 10.82 0.42
C ASN A 164 13.24 11.65 0.92
N ASP A 165 12.43 12.17 0.01
CA ASP A 165 11.27 13.02 0.29
C ASP A 165 10.01 12.21 0.62
N PHE A 166 10.03 11.46 1.72
CA PHE A 166 8.82 10.78 2.21
C PHE A 166 7.78 11.80 2.69
N LEU A 167 6.56 11.64 2.21
CA LEU A 167 5.38 12.35 2.69
C LEU A 167 4.72 11.53 3.82
N VAL A 168 4.02 12.22 4.71
CA VAL A 168 3.38 11.62 5.89
C VAL A 168 1.87 11.81 5.82
N SER A 169 1.11 10.76 6.14
CA SER A 169 -0.33 10.84 6.41
C SER A 169 -0.60 10.47 7.86
N GLY A 170 -0.93 11.45 8.70
CA GLY A 170 -0.95 11.23 10.14
C GLY A 170 0.42 11.47 10.76
N HIS A 171 1.17 10.39 10.98
CA HIS A 171 2.48 10.43 11.63
C HIS A 171 3.48 9.51 10.93
N GLU A 172 4.77 9.86 10.96
CA GLU A 172 5.86 9.09 10.33
C GLU A 172 6.00 7.67 10.88
N ASP A 173 5.64 7.50 12.16
CA ASP A 173 5.60 6.20 12.83
C ASP A 173 4.48 5.29 12.35
N ILE A 174 3.52 5.80 11.57
CA ILE A 174 2.31 5.05 11.18
C ILE A 174 2.28 4.86 9.67
N PHE A 175 2.39 5.96 8.92
CA PHE A 175 2.33 5.88 7.46
C PHE A 175 3.15 6.96 6.79
N MET A 176 4.18 6.51 6.08
CA MET A 176 4.97 7.30 5.16
C MET A 176 4.83 6.76 3.75
N TYR A 177 4.90 7.65 2.76
CA TYR A 177 4.87 7.25 1.38
C TYR A 177 5.70 8.16 0.49
N ASN A 178 6.17 7.61 -0.62
CA ASN A 178 6.70 8.39 -1.73
C ASN A 178 6.05 7.88 -3.03
N ILE A 179 5.85 8.77 -4.00
CA ILE A 179 5.23 8.43 -5.28
C ILE A 179 5.81 9.29 -6.40
N ARG A 180 6.29 8.64 -7.47
CA ARG A 180 6.93 9.29 -8.62
C ARG A 180 6.34 8.78 -9.93
N THR A 181 6.20 9.64 -10.93
CA THR A 181 5.92 9.20 -12.30
C THR A 181 7.23 8.84 -12.99
N MET A 182 7.15 7.98 -14.00
CA MET A 182 8.21 7.76 -14.97
C MET A 182 7.70 8.17 -16.34
N ASN A 183 8.32 9.21 -16.88
CA ASN A 183 8.01 9.77 -18.18
C ASN A 183 9.22 9.57 -19.10
N ARG A 184 8.97 9.17 -20.35
CA ARG A 184 10.03 9.10 -21.36
C ARG A 184 10.41 10.51 -21.77
N THR A 185 11.70 10.80 -21.72
CA THR A 185 12.27 12.00 -22.34
C THR A 185 12.64 11.72 -23.80
N ASP A 186 12.85 12.77 -24.58
CA ASP A 186 13.38 12.68 -25.96
C ASP A 186 14.76 12.00 -26.05
N SER A 187 15.43 11.83 -24.90
CA SER A 187 16.75 11.23 -24.74
C SER A 187 16.74 9.82 -24.14
N ASP A 188 15.60 9.12 -24.15
CA ASP A 188 15.39 7.78 -23.55
C ASP A 188 15.62 7.67 -22.03
N TYR A 189 15.95 8.78 -21.34
CA TYR A 189 15.97 8.82 -19.88
C TYR A 189 14.56 8.88 -19.31
N LEU A 190 14.40 8.32 -18.10
CA LEU A 190 13.17 8.38 -17.32
C LEU A 190 13.26 9.50 -16.29
N GLU A 191 12.28 10.40 -16.28
CA GLU A 191 12.17 11.48 -15.31
C GLU A 191 10.82 11.48 -14.60
N ASP A 192 10.81 12.00 -13.37
CA ASP A 192 9.59 12.34 -12.64
C ASP A 192 9.29 13.81 -12.93
N ASN A 193 8.30 14.05 -13.78
CA ASN A 193 7.83 15.40 -14.13
C ASN A 193 6.36 15.62 -13.75
N GLY A 194 5.73 14.64 -13.09
CA GLY A 194 4.34 14.70 -12.64
C GLY A 194 3.29 14.67 -13.77
N ASP A 195 3.69 14.52 -15.03
CA ASP A 195 2.76 14.40 -16.15
C ASP A 195 2.16 13.00 -16.21
N ILE A 196 0.96 12.86 -15.66
CA ILE A 196 0.24 11.59 -15.63
C ILE A 196 -0.28 11.18 -17.02
N GLU A 197 -0.55 12.12 -17.91
CA GLU A 197 -1.16 11.81 -19.21
C GLU A 197 -0.16 11.11 -20.13
N ASN A 198 1.12 11.51 -20.04
CA ASN A 198 2.19 10.91 -20.83
C ASN A 198 3.06 9.92 -20.04
N CYS A 199 2.79 9.66 -18.76
CA CYS A 199 3.58 8.70 -18.00
C CYS A 199 3.39 7.26 -18.51
N ILE A 200 4.47 6.48 -18.41
CA ILE A 200 4.45 5.05 -18.76
C ILE A 200 4.32 4.16 -17.52
N CYS A 201 4.71 4.69 -16.37
CA CYS A 201 4.73 4.00 -15.09
C CYS A 201 4.62 5.03 -13.96
N VAL A 202 4.02 4.62 -12.85
CA VAL A 202 4.00 5.33 -11.59
C VAL A 202 4.40 4.35 -10.50
N VAL A 203 5.35 4.76 -9.67
CA VAL A 203 5.95 3.92 -8.64
C VAL A 203 5.73 4.58 -7.29
N ALA A 204 5.35 3.79 -6.30
CA ALA A 204 5.23 4.23 -4.93
C ALA A 204 5.91 3.29 -3.95
N ALA A 205 6.55 3.85 -2.94
CA ALA A 205 6.94 3.15 -1.72
C ALA A 205 5.93 3.52 -0.62
N LEU A 206 5.35 2.52 0.03
CA LEU A 206 4.42 2.70 1.16
C LEU A 206 5.03 2.02 2.37
N ILE A 207 5.20 2.77 3.47
CA ILE A 207 5.78 2.27 4.72
C ILE A 207 4.72 2.38 5.83
N TYR A 208 4.37 1.25 6.44
CA TYR A 208 3.43 1.16 7.55
C TYR A 208 4.17 0.79 8.83
N HIS A 209 3.93 1.54 9.90
CA HIS A 209 4.45 1.27 11.24
C HIS A 209 5.95 0.97 11.32
N LYS A 210 6.75 1.56 10.41
CA LYS A 210 8.19 1.34 10.21
C LYS A 210 8.63 -0.11 9.98
N ASN A 211 7.69 -1.05 9.91
CA ASN A 211 7.96 -2.49 9.92
C ASN A 211 7.49 -3.18 8.63
N MET A 212 6.59 -2.55 7.89
CA MET A 212 6.03 -3.11 6.66
C MET A 212 6.24 -2.12 5.51
N CYS A 213 6.83 -2.58 4.41
CA CYS A 213 7.17 -1.78 3.25
C CYS A 213 6.71 -2.49 1.96
N SER A 214 5.89 -1.80 1.18
CA SER A 214 5.47 -2.28 -0.14
C SER A 214 5.92 -1.34 -1.25
N ILE A 215 6.40 -1.91 -2.35
CA ILE A 215 6.57 -1.22 -3.61
C ILE A 215 5.39 -1.51 -4.51
N VAL A 216 4.71 -0.44 -4.94
CA VAL A 216 3.57 -0.51 -5.84
C VAL A 216 3.98 0.10 -7.17
N ILE A 217 3.80 -0.68 -8.25
CA ILE A 217 4.16 -0.29 -9.61
C ILE A 217 2.87 -0.31 -10.42
N ALA A 218 2.43 0.85 -10.89
CA ALA A 218 1.31 0.96 -11.81
C ALA A 218 1.85 1.38 -13.18
N ALA A 219 1.67 0.56 -14.21
CA ALA A 219 2.23 0.85 -15.52
C ALA A 219 1.34 0.35 -16.66
N LYS A 220 1.56 0.90 -17.86
CA LYS A 220 0.98 0.33 -19.08
C LYS A 220 1.48 -1.10 -19.24
N LYS A 221 0.58 -2.01 -19.64
CA LYS A 221 0.85 -3.45 -19.74
C LYS A 221 2.16 -3.80 -20.44
N ASP A 222 2.40 -3.22 -21.61
CA ASP A 222 3.60 -3.52 -22.42
C ASP A 222 4.91 -3.17 -21.69
N PHE A 223 4.92 -2.07 -20.91
CA PHE A 223 6.07 -1.70 -20.11
C PHE A 223 6.29 -2.70 -18.97
N LEU A 224 5.22 -3.05 -18.25
CA LEU A 224 5.29 -3.99 -17.13
C LEU A 224 5.76 -5.37 -17.59
N GLU A 225 5.26 -5.85 -18.73
CA GLU A 225 5.73 -7.08 -19.36
C GLU A 225 7.20 -6.99 -19.79
N GLY A 226 7.63 -5.85 -20.34
CA GLY A 226 9.02 -5.58 -20.71
C GLY A 226 9.96 -5.69 -19.50
N VAL A 227 9.63 -5.00 -18.41
CA VAL A 227 10.39 -5.07 -17.14
C VAL A 227 10.47 -6.51 -16.62
N LYS A 228 9.40 -7.29 -16.77
CA LYS A 228 9.39 -8.71 -16.40
C LYS A 228 10.21 -9.59 -17.36
N LYS A 229 10.44 -9.19 -18.62
CA LYS A 229 11.14 -9.99 -19.66
C LYS A 229 12.63 -9.64 -19.81
N ASP A 230 13.02 -8.37 -19.69
CA ASP A 230 14.31 -7.80 -20.15
C ASP A 230 15.57 -8.15 -19.33
N ARG A 231 15.56 -9.21 -18.51
CA ARG A 231 16.81 -9.75 -17.92
C ARG A 231 17.10 -11.24 -18.12
N ASN A 232 16.35 -11.93 -18.99
CA ASN A 232 16.79 -13.24 -19.48
C ASN A 232 18.05 -13.19 -20.40
N LYS A 233 18.72 -12.02 -20.53
CA LYS A 233 19.88 -11.82 -21.41
C LYS A 233 21.19 -11.41 -20.73
N ASP A 234 21.24 -11.26 -19.40
CA ASP A 234 22.48 -10.91 -18.68
C ASP A 234 22.98 -12.02 -17.74
N LEU A 235 22.72 -13.29 -18.07
CA LEU A 235 23.33 -14.47 -17.43
C LEU A 235 23.80 -15.52 -18.46
N SER A 236 24.35 -15.06 -19.58
CA SER A 236 25.20 -15.89 -20.46
C SER A 236 26.58 -15.26 -20.59
#